data_AF-A0A7C3TPL4-F1
#
_entry.id   AF-A0A7C3TPL4-F1
#
_cell.length_a   1.000
_cell.length_b   1.000
_cell.length_c   1.000
_cell.angle_alpha   90.00
_cell.angle_beta   90.00
_cell.angle_gamma   90.00
#
_symmetry.space_group_name_H-M   'P 1'
#
loop_
_entity.id
_entity.type
_entity.pdbx_description
1 polymer ?
#
loop_
_entity_poly.entity_id
_entity_poly.type
_entity_poly.pdbx_seq_one_letter_code
_entity_poly.pdbx_strand_id
1 'polypeptide(L)'
;MALELSKIVSPAQTIIISSVSSNKQLPPSFTIMNFLFLHKFIPKRFLKMKNKFVYWFMGARTIREKAVFNQILKDTEITFFRWAISTILKWKHDSKTKNLYHIHGTSDNIFPIKYISPDYTIEGGGHLMVYSNATEVSSILRKILEQ
;
A
#
# COMPACT_ATOMS: atom_id res chain seq x y z
N MET A 1 -6.60 -1.17 -6.76
CA MET A 1 -6.81 -0.88 -8.20
C MET A 1 -6.52 -2.09 -9.08
N ALA A 2 -5.39 -2.78 -8.94
CA ALA A 2 -5.09 -4.00 -9.71
C ALA A 2 -6.21 -5.06 -9.67
N LEU A 3 -6.83 -5.25 -8.50
CA LEU A 3 -7.96 -6.19 -8.31
C LEU A 3 -9.26 -5.78 -9.01
N GLU A 4 -9.45 -4.49 -9.29
CA GLU A 4 -10.62 -4.05 -10.06
C GLU A 4 -10.34 -4.18 -11.56
N LEU A 5 -9.10 -3.91 -11.97
CA LEU A 5 -8.66 -4.12 -13.34
C LEU A 5 -8.69 -5.61 -13.71
N SER A 6 -8.32 -6.51 -12.79
CA SER A 6 -8.32 -7.96 -13.05
C SER A 6 -9.70 -8.52 -13.37
N LYS A 7 -10.78 -7.90 -12.88
CA LYS A 7 -12.17 -8.26 -13.22
C LYS A 7 -12.51 -7.96 -14.69
N ILE A 8 -11.81 -7.02 -15.30
CA ILE A 8 -12.05 -6.56 -16.66
C ILE A 8 -11.15 -7.32 -17.63
N VAL A 9 -9.85 -7.38 -17.34
CA VAL A 9 -8.85 -7.88 -18.30
C VAL A 9 -8.51 -9.36 -18.14
N SER A 10 -8.99 -10.01 -17.07
CA SER A 10 -8.76 -11.43 -16.79
C SER A 10 -7.30 -11.87 -16.97
N PRO A 11 -6.34 -11.24 -16.27
CA PRO A 11 -4.93 -11.53 -16.45
C PRO A 11 -4.61 -12.96 -16.00
N ALA A 12 -3.55 -13.54 -16.57
CA ALA A 12 -3.07 -14.86 -16.16
C ALA A 12 -2.76 -14.90 -14.65
N GLN A 13 -2.12 -13.84 -14.15
CA GLN A 13 -1.80 -13.64 -12.73
C GLN A 13 -2.01 -12.17 -12.34
N THR A 14 -2.50 -11.94 -11.12
CA THR A 14 -2.54 -10.61 -10.50
C THR A 14 -1.61 -10.63 -9.30
N ILE A 15 -0.64 -9.72 -9.24
CA ILE A 15 0.29 -9.62 -8.11
C ILE A 15 0.10 -8.28 -7.42
N ILE A 16 -0.14 -8.30 -6.12
CA ILE A 16 -0.22 -7.10 -5.29
C ILE A 16 0.92 -7.08 -4.26
N ILE A 17 1.48 -5.91 -4.01
CA ILE A 17 2.65 -5.71 -3.14
C ILE A 17 2.31 -4.58 -2.17
N SER A 18 2.58 -4.76 -0.87
CA SER A 18 2.29 -3.75 0.17
C SER A 18 0.85 -3.22 0.08
N SER A 19 -0.11 -4.10 -0.13
CA SER A 19 -1.50 -3.76 -0.47
C SER A 19 -2.47 -4.59 0.38
N VAL A 20 -3.77 -4.38 0.16
CA VAL A 20 -4.85 -5.21 0.69
C VAL A 20 -5.59 -5.92 -0.45
N SER A 21 -6.04 -7.15 -0.21
CA SER A 21 -6.84 -7.95 -1.14
C SER A 21 -8.36 -7.82 -0.94
N SER A 22 -8.78 -7.28 0.20
CA SER A 22 -10.18 -6.97 0.49
C SER A 22 -10.31 -5.74 1.37
N ASN A 23 -11.43 -5.02 1.27
CA ASN A 23 -11.74 -3.91 2.17
C ASN A 23 -11.88 -4.36 3.64
N LYS A 24 -12.08 -5.66 3.90
CA LYS A 24 -12.10 -6.23 5.26
C LYS A 24 -10.72 -6.24 5.94
N GLN A 25 -9.65 -6.09 5.15
CA GLN A 25 -8.27 -6.06 5.64
C GLN A 25 -7.77 -4.63 5.93
N LEU A 26 -8.59 -3.61 5.65
CA LEU A 26 -8.25 -2.24 6.01
C LEU A 26 -8.22 -2.10 7.54
N PRO A 27 -7.20 -1.45 8.12
CA PRO A 27 -7.11 -1.30 9.57
C PRO A 27 -8.24 -0.41 10.10
N PRO A 28 -8.69 -0.59 11.36
CA PRO A 28 -9.79 0.18 11.94
C PRO A 28 -9.63 1.71 11.89
N SER A 29 -8.38 2.20 11.89
CA SER A 29 -8.05 3.61 11.72
C SER A 29 -8.61 4.21 10.41
N PHE A 30 -8.68 3.42 9.35
CA PHE A 30 -9.25 3.85 8.07
C PHE A 30 -10.77 3.99 8.17
N THR A 31 -11.44 3.08 8.88
CA THR A 31 -12.89 3.18 9.17
C THR A 31 -13.20 4.46 9.94
N ILE A 32 -12.40 4.79 10.96
CA ILE A 32 -12.55 6.04 11.74
C ILE A 32 -12.32 7.27 10.86
N MET A 33 -11.26 7.26 10.03
CA MET A 33 -10.96 8.34 9.09
C MET A 33 -12.07 8.57 8.07
N ASN A 34 -12.78 7.51 7.66
CA ASN A 34 -13.94 7.61 6.79
C ASN A 34 -15.14 8.23 7.51
N PHE A 35 -15.44 7.73 8.72
CA PHE A 35 -16.56 8.21 9.54
C PHE A 35 -16.44 9.69 9.87
N LEU A 36 -15.24 10.14 10.25
CA LEU A 36 -14.95 11.53 10.62
C LEU A 36 -14.66 12.45 9.42
N PHE A 37 -14.71 11.94 8.18
CA PHE A 37 -14.35 12.67 6.96
C PHE A 37 -12.99 13.38 6.99
N LEU A 38 -12.05 12.95 7.83
CA LEU A 38 -10.76 13.61 8.04
C LEU A 38 -9.94 13.73 6.75
N HIS A 39 -10.12 12.78 5.83
CA HIS A 39 -9.49 12.78 4.52
C HIS A 39 -9.82 14.02 3.67
N LYS A 40 -10.99 14.63 3.84
CA LYS A 40 -11.39 15.86 3.11
C LYS A 40 -10.63 17.10 3.59
N PHE A 41 -10.18 17.09 4.84
CA PHE A 41 -9.55 18.23 5.50
C PHE A 41 -8.03 18.16 5.57
N ILE A 42 -7.40 17.12 5.00
CA ILE A 42 -5.93 16.98 4.98
C ILE A 42 -5.32 18.23 4.32
N PRO A 43 -4.58 19.08 5.04
CA PRO A 43 -4.13 20.36 4.50
C PRO A 43 -2.94 20.16 3.54
N LYS A 44 -2.75 21.07 2.58
CA LYS A 44 -1.60 21.04 1.64
C LYS A 44 -0.25 20.90 2.33
N ARG A 45 -0.10 21.51 3.51
CA ARG A 45 1.12 21.42 4.33
C ARG A 45 1.51 19.99 4.70
N PHE A 46 0.54 19.06 4.78
CA PHE A 46 0.80 17.67 5.12
C PHE A 46 1.75 16.99 4.11
N LEU A 47 1.58 17.26 2.81
CA LEU A 47 2.48 16.74 1.77
C LEU A 47 3.88 17.36 1.82
N LYS A 48 4.07 18.45 2.57
CA LYS A 48 5.38 19.09 2.78
C LYS A 48 6.02 18.70 4.11
N MET A 49 5.34 17.91 4.94
CA MET A 49 5.84 17.54 6.27
C MET A 49 6.94 16.47 6.17
N LYS A 50 8.15 16.85 6.57
CA LYS A 50 9.29 15.96 6.75
C LYS A 50 9.43 15.61 8.23
N ASN A 51 8.64 14.66 8.73
CA ASN A 51 8.73 14.24 10.13
C ASN A 51 9.05 12.75 10.26
N LYS A 52 9.66 12.37 11.40
CA LYS A 52 10.07 10.98 11.67
C LYS A 52 8.89 10.01 11.69
N PHE A 53 7.72 10.46 12.14
CA PHE A 53 6.52 9.65 12.23
C PHE A 53 6.01 9.21 10.85
N VAL A 54 5.93 10.12 9.88
CA VAL A 54 5.49 9.84 8.51
C VAL A 54 6.49 8.89 7.82
N TYR A 55 7.79 9.11 8.02
CA TYR A 55 8.80 8.18 7.49
C TYR A 55 8.67 6.77 8.08
N TRP A 56 8.47 6.66 9.39
CA TRP A 56 8.22 5.38 10.05
C TRP A 56 6.93 4.72 9.56
N PHE A 57 5.84 5.49 9.41
CA PHE A 57 4.56 5.01 8.91
C PHE A 57 4.68 4.45 7.48
N MET A 58 5.48 5.09 6.61
CA MET A 58 5.75 4.63 5.24
C MET A 58 6.83 3.53 5.15
N GLY A 59 7.56 3.26 6.23
CA GLY A 59 8.70 2.33 6.22
C GLY A 59 9.98 2.89 5.59
N ALA A 60 10.11 4.21 5.42
CA ALA A 60 11.32 4.85 4.90
C ALA A 60 12.35 5.07 6.03
N ARG A 61 13.44 4.29 6.03
CA ARG A 61 14.46 4.26 7.08
C ARG A 61 15.72 5.03 6.66
N THR A 62 16.22 4.76 5.46
CA THR A 62 17.50 5.33 4.97
C THR A 62 17.33 6.74 4.41
N ILE A 63 18.45 7.47 4.26
CA ILE A 63 18.45 8.80 3.63
C ILE A 63 17.92 8.72 2.20
N ARG A 64 18.28 7.66 1.46
CA ARG A 64 17.84 7.43 0.08
C ARG A 64 16.34 7.15 0.00
N GLU A 65 15.81 6.26 0.84
CA GLU A 65 14.37 5.98 0.90
C GLU A 65 13.56 7.23 1.26
N LYS A 66 14.04 8.02 2.23
CA LYS A 66 13.40 9.29 2.60
C LYS A 66 13.42 10.29 1.45
N ALA A 67 14.50 10.34 0.67
CA ALA A 67 14.59 11.20 -0.50
C ALA A 67 13.56 10.81 -1.58
N VAL A 68 13.44 9.51 -1.88
CA VAL A 68 12.44 8.97 -2.82
C VAL A 68 11.02 9.28 -2.34
N PHE A 69 10.72 9.00 -1.07
CA PHE A 69 9.41 9.29 -0.51
C PHE A 69 9.09 10.78 -0.50
N ASN A 70 10.05 11.65 -0.18
CA ASN A 70 9.87 13.10 -0.25
C ASN A 70 9.59 13.57 -1.70
N GLN A 71 10.21 12.93 -2.70
CA GLN A 71 9.94 13.24 -4.10
C GLN A 71 8.51 12.85 -4.49
N ILE A 72 8.05 11.66 -4.09
CA ILE A 72 6.65 11.24 -4.27
C ILE A 72 5.68 12.27 -3.67
N LEU A 73 5.93 12.71 -2.44
CA LEU A 73 5.08 13.72 -1.78
C LEU A 73 5.12 15.08 -2.49
N LYS A 74 6.29 15.49 -3.00
CA LYS A 74 6.47 16.74 -3.74
C LYS A 74 5.69 16.75 -5.06
N ASP A 75 5.67 15.61 -5.76
CA ASP A 75 5.01 15.46 -7.06
C ASP A 75 3.51 15.12 -6.93
N THR A 76 3.03 14.90 -5.70
CA THR A 76 1.63 14.60 -5.43
C THR A 76 0.81 15.87 -5.27
N GLU A 77 -0.19 16.04 -6.12
CA GLU A 77 -1.20 17.09 -5.95
C GLU A 77 -2.15 16.79 -4.80
N ILE A 78 -2.44 17.80 -3.96
CA ILE A 78 -3.30 17.59 -2.77
C ILE A 78 -4.71 17.14 -3.14
N THR A 79 -5.23 17.61 -4.27
CA THR A 79 -6.58 17.27 -4.74
C THR A 79 -6.64 15.79 -5.09
N PHE A 80 -5.62 15.30 -5.79
CA PHE A 80 -5.46 13.88 -6.10
C PHE A 80 -5.29 13.05 -4.82
N PHE A 81 -4.45 13.48 -3.88
CA PHE A 81 -4.22 12.74 -2.63
C PHE A 81 -5.50 12.55 -1.81
N ARG A 82 -6.29 13.63 -1.63
CA ARG A 82 -7.58 13.58 -0.93
C ARG A 82 -8.58 12.68 -1.64
N TRP A 83 -8.62 12.76 -2.98
CA TRP A 83 -9.45 11.90 -3.80
C TRP A 83 -9.05 10.42 -3.64
N ALA A 84 -7.75 10.11 -3.73
CA ALA A 84 -7.23 8.75 -3.63
C ALA A 84 -7.58 8.10 -2.27
N ILE A 85 -7.40 8.83 -1.17
CA ILE A 85 -7.82 8.35 0.15
C ILE A 85 -9.33 8.13 0.19
N SER A 86 -10.14 9.06 -0.32
CA SER A 86 -11.60 8.89 -0.37
C SER A 86 -12.00 7.62 -1.14
N THR A 87 -11.33 7.35 -2.26
CA THR A 87 -11.55 6.15 -3.07
C THR A 87 -11.20 4.88 -2.30
N ILE A 88 -10.05 4.84 -1.61
CA ILE A 88 -9.64 3.69 -0.77
C ILE A 88 -10.67 3.44 0.34
N LEU A 89 -11.11 4.49 1.04
CA LEU A 89 -12.04 4.38 2.15
C LEU A 89 -13.43 3.88 1.75
N LYS A 90 -13.86 4.20 0.52
CA LYS A 90 -15.14 3.76 -0.04
C LYS A 90 -15.04 2.45 -0.82
N TRP A 91 -13.83 1.94 -1.05
CA TRP A 91 -13.62 0.74 -1.84
C TRP A 91 -14.27 -0.47 -1.17
N LYS A 92 -14.99 -1.26 -1.98
CA LYS A 92 -15.66 -2.50 -1.56
C LYS A 92 -15.22 -3.63 -2.48
N HIS A 93 -14.68 -4.69 -1.90
CA HIS A 93 -14.21 -5.86 -2.61
C HIS A 93 -14.37 -7.08 -1.70
N ASP A 94 -15.44 -7.85 -1.95
CA ASP A 94 -15.75 -9.08 -1.20
C ASP A 94 -15.56 -10.35 -2.05
N SER A 95 -15.24 -10.19 -3.33
CA SER A 95 -14.98 -11.28 -4.26
C SER A 95 -13.56 -11.82 -4.07
N LYS A 96 -13.37 -13.14 -4.07
CA LYS A 96 -12.03 -13.70 -4.29
C LYS A 96 -11.56 -13.36 -5.71
N THR A 97 -10.39 -12.76 -5.84
CA THR A 97 -9.72 -12.59 -7.13
C THR A 97 -8.99 -13.88 -7.48
N LYS A 98 -9.27 -14.45 -8.66
CA LYS A 98 -8.58 -15.64 -9.15
C LYS A 98 -7.12 -15.31 -9.48
N ASN A 99 -6.22 -16.28 -9.29
CA ASN A 99 -4.78 -16.16 -9.58
C ASN A 99 -4.16 -14.90 -8.97
N LEU A 100 -4.55 -14.57 -7.74
CA LEU A 100 -4.02 -13.47 -6.97
C LEU A 100 -2.84 -13.97 -6.13
N TYR A 101 -1.72 -13.27 -6.22
CA TYR A 101 -0.58 -13.42 -5.32
C TYR A 101 -0.34 -12.12 -4.57
N HIS A 102 -0.06 -12.23 -3.28
CA HIS A 102 0.17 -11.10 -2.39
C HIS A 102 1.52 -11.24 -1.69
N ILE A 103 2.40 -10.26 -1.93
CA ILE A 103 3.67 -10.08 -1.23
C ILE A 103 3.49 -8.95 -0.21
N HIS A 104 3.78 -9.21 1.08
CA HIS A 104 3.58 -8.21 2.14
C HIS A 104 4.71 -8.15 3.17
N GLY A 105 4.98 -6.96 3.71
CA GLY A 105 6.03 -6.77 4.70
C GLY A 105 5.52 -7.03 6.12
N THR A 106 6.31 -7.72 6.96
CA THR A 106 5.90 -8.00 8.35
C THR A 106 5.86 -6.75 9.23
N SER A 107 6.55 -5.69 8.81
CA SER A 107 6.65 -4.39 9.51
C SER A 107 5.93 -3.26 8.77
N ASP A 108 4.95 -3.56 7.91
CA ASP A 108 4.11 -2.53 7.26
C ASP A 108 3.19 -1.85 8.29
N ASN A 109 3.34 -0.53 8.46
CA ASN A 109 2.54 0.26 9.40
C ASN A 109 1.26 0.86 8.76
N ILE A 110 1.17 0.90 7.43
CA ILE A 110 -0.01 1.40 6.70
C ILE A 110 -1.07 0.31 6.65
N PHE A 111 -0.65 -0.89 6.29
CA PHE A 111 -1.49 -2.09 6.25
C PHE A 111 -0.86 -3.16 7.16
N PRO A 112 -1.16 -3.13 8.48
CA PRO A 112 -0.56 -4.06 9.42
C PRO A 112 -0.83 -5.51 9.07
N ILE A 113 0.23 -6.34 9.08
CA ILE A 113 0.15 -7.76 8.69
C ILE A 113 -0.88 -8.56 9.48
N LYS A 114 -1.17 -8.18 10.72
CA LYS A 114 -2.22 -8.83 11.55
C LYS A 114 -3.63 -8.80 10.95
N TYR A 115 -3.89 -7.94 9.97
CA TYR A 115 -5.17 -7.85 9.26
C TYR A 115 -5.14 -8.48 7.87
N ILE A 116 -4.00 -9.06 7.49
CA ILE A 116 -3.69 -9.49 6.11
C ILE A 116 -3.22 -10.94 6.16
N SER A 117 -3.51 -11.69 5.10
CA SER A 117 -3.03 -13.06 4.92
C SER A 117 -2.33 -13.14 3.57
N PRO A 118 -1.06 -12.72 3.48
CA PRO A 118 -0.32 -12.71 2.23
C PRO A 118 0.21 -14.11 1.88
N ASP A 119 0.46 -14.37 0.60
CA ASP A 119 1.09 -15.61 0.13
C ASP A 119 2.58 -15.63 0.42
N TYR A 120 3.22 -14.45 0.41
CA TYR A 120 4.63 -14.28 0.70
C TYR A 120 4.87 -13.12 1.65
N THR A 121 5.79 -13.30 2.60
CA THR A 121 6.20 -12.26 3.54
C THR A 121 7.64 -11.83 3.32
N ILE A 122 7.92 -10.54 3.55
CA ILE A 122 9.26 -9.98 3.66
C ILE A 122 9.52 -9.64 5.13
N GLU A 123 10.43 -10.37 5.77
CA GLU A 123 10.72 -10.17 7.19
C GLU A 123 11.37 -8.80 7.44
N GLY A 124 10.87 -8.06 8.43
CA GLY A 124 11.27 -6.68 8.69
C GLY A 124 10.88 -5.66 7.60
N GLY A 125 10.20 -6.09 6.53
CA GLY A 125 9.79 -5.25 5.41
C GLY A 125 8.69 -4.26 5.79
N GLY A 126 8.87 -2.98 5.45
CA GLY A 126 7.85 -1.93 5.63
C GLY A 126 6.97 -1.75 4.39
N HIS A 127 6.12 -0.71 4.38
CA HIS A 127 5.26 -0.45 3.24
C HIS A 127 6.05 -0.19 1.94
N LEU A 128 7.19 0.51 2.04
CA LEU A 128 8.08 0.81 0.92
C LEU A 128 9.00 -0.38 0.52
N MET A 129 8.73 -1.61 0.97
CA MET A 129 9.59 -2.78 0.73
C MET A 129 9.83 -3.11 -0.75
N VAL A 130 8.93 -2.71 -1.65
CA VAL A 130 9.16 -2.84 -3.11
C VAL A 130 10.45 -2.13 -3.55
N TYR A 131 10.82 -1.06 -2.84
CA TYR A 131 12.06 -0.33 -3.05
C TYR A 131 13.15 -0.77 -2.07
N SER A 132 12.87 -0.83 -0.75
CA SER A 132 13.90 -1.11 0.26
C SER A 132 14.39 -2.56 0.27
N ASN A 133 13.55 -3.50 -0.16
CA ASN A 133 13.82 -4.94 -0.20
C ASN A 133 13.69 -5.48 -1.63
N ALA A 134 14.01 -4.65 -2.64
CA ALA A 134 13.76 -4.93 -4.05
C ALA A 134 14.34 -6.28 -4.53
N THR A 135 15.53 -6.67 -4.04
CA THR A 135 16.15 -7.96 -4.40
C THR A 135 15.31 -9.16 -3.97
N GLU A 136 14.78 -9.12 -2.75
CA GLU A 136 13.97 -10.20 -2.17
C GLU A 136 12.59 -10.26 -2.82
N VAL A 137 11.95 -9.09 -2.99
CA VAL A 137 10.68 -8.96 -3.75
C VAL A 137 10.85 -9.49 -5.17
N SER A 138 11.94 -9.14 -5.85
CA SER A 138 12.22 -9.63 -7.22
C SER A 138 12.44 -11.14 -7.29
N SER A 139 13.03 -11.73 -6.26
CA SER A 139 13.20 -13.18 -6.15
C SER A 139 11.86 -13.90 -6.05
N ILE A 140 10.94 -13.37 -5.22
CA ILE A 140 9.59 -13.91 -5.09
C ILE A 140 8.80 -13.73 -6.39
N LEU A 141 8.90 -12.56 -7.04
CA LEU A 141 8.24 -12.31 -8.32
C LEU A 141 8.66 -13.32 -9.40
N ARG A 142 9.95 -13.66 -9.51
CA ARG A 142 10.41 -14.70 -10.44
C ARG A 142 9.76 -16.05 -10.15
N LYS A 143 9.72 -16.46 -8.88
CA LYS A 143 9.06 -17.72 -8.47
C LYS A 143 7.56 -17.76 -8.79
N ILE A 144 6.88 -16.62 -8.75
CA ILE A 144 5.45 -16.54 -9.10
C ILE A 144 5.28 -16.65 -10.61
N LEU A 145 6.12 -15.96 -11.38
CA LEU A 145 6.05 -15.89 -12.84
C LEU A 145 6.52 -17.17 -13.56
N GLU A 146 7.31 -18.00 -12.88
CA GLU A 146 7.80 -19.30 -13.39
C GLU A 146 6.82 -20.47 -13.13
N GLN A 147 5.70 -20.23 -12.43
CA GLN A 147 4.60 -21.21 -12.24
C GLN A 147 3.67 -21.25 -13.45
#